data_AF-A0A6J4LCG1-F1
#
_entry.id   AF-A0A6J4LCG1-F1
#
_cell.length_a   1.000
_cell.length_b   1.000
_cell.length_c   1.000
_cell.angle_alpha   90.00
_cell.angle_beta   90.00
_cell.angle_gamma   90.00
#
_symmetry.space_group_name_H-M   'P 1'
#
loop_
_entity.id
_entity.type
_entity.pdbx_description
1 polymer ?
#
loop_
_entity_poly.entity_id
_entity_poly.type
_entity_poly.pdbx_seq_one_letter_code
_entity_poly.pdbx_strand_id
1 'polypeptide(L)'
;MARLPDPAAAARLRKFTLAVLVLNVVAAGIAIVVNLPAQFGGVGTDASEEFLTRGTAISAPALPVVLMLLVLLLVTRRDRWGWLGIGLALLTAVTVGVGGFGEMAAEPTADTSKAVLTAAGIAWLVVAAVLIALATTATVRSRNVGEVDSPR
;
A
#
# COMPACT_ATOMS: atom_id res chain seq x y z
N MET A 1 21.41 -20.05 11.26
CA MET A 1 19.93 -20.08 11.23
C MET A 1 19.42 -18.75 10.67
N ALA A 2 18.46 -18.77 9.75
CA ALA A 2 17.86 -17.54 9.22
C ALA A 2 17.00 -16.88 10.30
N ARG A 3 17.22 -15.58 10.59
CA ARG A 3 16.43 -14.83 11.57
C ARG A 3 15.00 -14.69 11.05
N LEU A 4 14.00 -14.90 11.90
CA LEU A 4 12.58 -14.80 11.53
C LEU A 4 12.04 -13.38 11.81
N PRO A 5 11.02 -12.92 11.07
CA PRO A 5 10.34 -11.66 11.36
C PRO A 5 9.76 -11.59 12.78
N ASP A 6 9.74 -10.40 13.39
CA ASP A 6 9.06 -10.17 14.68
C ASP A 6 7.54 -10.42 14.53
N PRO A 7 6.95 -11.39 15.26
CA PRO A 7 5.54 -11.75 15.14
C PRO A 7 4.60 -10.60 15.50
N ALA A 8 4.98 -9.74 16.45
CA ALA A 8 4.14 -8.61 16.85
C ALA A 8 4.07 -7.54 15.75
N ALA A 9 5.22 -7.19 15.15
CA ALA A 9 5.29 -6.28 14.02
C ALA A 9 4.59 -6.85 12.78
N ALA A 10 4.78 -8.14 12.48
CA ALA A 10 4.11 -8.82 11.38
C ALA A 10 2.57 -8.80 11.53
N ALA A 11 2.06 -8.99 12.75
CA ALA A 11 0.62 -8.91 13.01
C ALA A 11 0.07 -7.48 12.82
N ARG A 12 0.81 -6.45 13.21
CA ARG A 12 0.44 -5.04 12.98
C ARG A 12 0.42 -4.72 11.49
N LEU A 13 1.44 -5.14 10.75
CA LEU A 13 1.52 -4.98 9.30
C LEU A 13 0.33 -5.67 8.62
N ARG A 14 0.03 -6.93 8.97
CA ARG A 14 -1.15 -7.63 8.45
C ARG A 14 -2.46 -6.89 8.70
N LYS A 15 -2.70 -6.42 9.93
CA LYS A 15 -3.93 -5.68 10.28
C LYS A 15 -4.05 -4.38 9.48
N PHE A 16 -2.95 -3.64 9.36
CA PHE A 16 -2.91 -2.41 8.59
C PHE A 16 -3.17 -2.66 7.10
N THR A 17 -2.48 -3.62 6.49
CA THR A 17 -2.69 -3.99 5.09
C THR A 17 -4.13 -4.44 4.81
N LEU A 18 -4.74 -5.18 5.74
CA LEU A 18 -6.14 -5.59 5.62
C LEU A 18 -7.09 -4.38 5.63
N ALA A 19 -6.88 -3.45 6.56
CA ALA A 19 -7.68 -2.23 6.63
C ALA A 19 -7.56 -1.40 5.35
N VAL A 20 -6.35 -1.23 4.82
CA VAL A 20 -6.11 -0.50 3.56
C VAL A 20 -6.79 -1.19 2.38
N LEU A 21 -6.73 -2.53 2.30
CA LEU A 21 -7.43 -3.27 1.25
C LEU A 21 -8.94 -3.07 1.28
N VAL A 22 -9.55 -3.15 2.47
CA VAL A 22 -11.00 -2.91 2.64
C VAL A 22 -11.34 -1.48 2.23
N LEU A 23 -10.57 -0.50 2.68
CA LEU A 23 -10.76 0.90 2.29
C LEU A 23 -10.60 1.10 0.78
N ASN A 24 -9.64 0.42 0.14
CA ASN A 24 -9.43 0.52 -1.29
C ASN A 24 -10.62 -0.03 -2.10
N VAL A 25 -11.21 -1.15 -1.64
CA VAL A 25 -12.43 -1.70 -2.28
C VAL A 25 -13.60 -0.73 -2.16
N VAL A 26 -13.79 -0.12 -0.98
CA VAL A 26 -14.84 0.88 -0.76
C VAL A 26 -14.59 2.11 -1.63
N ALA A 27 -13.35 2.61 -1.67
CA ALA A 27 -12.97 3.76 -2.49
C ALA A 27 -13.17 3.49 -3.99
N ALA A 28 -12.83 2.30 -4.48
CA ALA A 28 -13.08 1.89 -5.86
C ALA A 28 -14.57 1.86 -6.18
N GLY A 29 -15.40 1.31 -5.28
CA GLY A 29 -16.85 1.30 -5.45
C GLY A 29 -17.45 2.72 -5.52
N ILE A 30 -17.02 3.61 -4.63
CA ILE A 30 -17.42 5.02 -4.65
C ILE A 30 -16.98 5.67 -5.96
N ALA A 31 -15.72 5.51 -6.34
CA ALA A 31 -15.17 6.12 -7.55
C ALA A 31 -15.85 5.67 -8.83
N ILE A 32 -16.26 4.40 -8.92
CA ILE A 32 -17.02 3.89 -10.07
C ILE A 32 -18.44 4.50 -10.09
N VAL A 33 -19.12 4.56 -8.94
CA VAL A 33 -20.49 5.10 -8.85
C VAL A 33 -20.54 6.59 -9.17
N VAL A 34 -19.55 7.36 -8.74
CA VAL A 34 -19.49 8.82 -8.98
C VAL A 34 -18.59 9.23 -10.15
N ASN A 35 -18.11 8.25 -10.92
CA ASN A 35 -17.16 8.41 -12.03
C ASN A 35 -15.98 9.34 -11.72
N LEU A 36 -15.07 8.89 -10.85
CA LEU A 36 -13.83 9.59 -10.51
C LEU A 36 -12.62 8.89 -11.18
N PRO A 37 -12.37 9.11 -12.48
CA PRO A 37 -11.27 8.46 -13.17
C PRO A 37 -9.91 8.93 -12.67
N ALA A 38 -8.89 8.09 -12.83
CA ALA A 38 -7.51 8.43 -12.47
C ALA A 38 -7.04 9.65 -13.27
N GLN A 39 -6.23 10.51 -12.64
CA GLN A 39 -5.63 11.67 -13.33
C GLN A 39 -4.10 11.54 -13.42
N PHE A 40 -3.52 10.62 -12.65
CA PHE A 40 -2.11 10.30 -12.79
C PHE A 40 -1.83 9.48 -14.06
N GLY A 41 -0.89 9.97 -14.88
CA GLY A 41 -0.50 9.31 -16.13
C GLY A 41 -1.38 9.67 -17.34
N GLY A 42 -2.32 10.60 -17.18
CA GLY A 42 -3.17 11.13 -18.25
C GLY A 42 -4.58 11.46 -17.74
N VAL A 43 -5.33 12.24 -18.52
CA VAL A 43 -6.73 12.55 -18.22
C VAL A 43 -7.55 11.28 -18.42
N GLY A 44 -8.02 10.69 -17.32
CA GLY A 44 -8.91 9.55 -17.38
C GLY A 44 -10.36 9.95 -17.70
N THR A 45 -11.10 9.06 -18.34
CA THR A 45 -12.47 9.32 -18.83
C THR A 45 -13.53 8.44 -18.18
N ASP A 46 -13.20 7.19 -17.86
CA ASP A 46 -14.14 6.24 -17.28
C ASP A 46 -13.46 5.46 -16.12
N ALA A 47 -13.99 5.64 -14.92
CA ALA A 47 -13.45 5.00 -13.72
C ALA A 47 -13.55 3.46 -13.74
N SER A 48 -14.55 2.90 -14.42
CA SER A 48 -14.78 1.45 -14.51
C SER A 48 -13.77 0.76 -15.43
N GLU A 49 -13.42 1.40 -16.55
CA GLU A 49 -12.40 0.91 -17.48
C GLU A 49 -10.99 1.06 -16.90
N GLU A 50 -10.74 2.15 -16.17
CA GLU A 50 -9.41 2.48 -15.68
C GLU A 50 -9.05 1.82 -14.34
N PHE A 51 -10.05 1.40 -13.55
CA PHE A 51 -9.85 0.81 -12.21
C PHE A 51 -8.77 -0.28 -12.18
N LEU A 52 -8.72 -1.15 -13.20
CA LEU A 52 -7.77 -2.25 -13.24
C LEU A 52 -6.35 -1.82 -13.59
N THR A 53 -6.20 -0.84 -14.48
CA THR A 53 -4.91 -0.51 -15.10
C THR A 53 -4.25 0.72 -14.48
N ARG A 54 -5.02 1.78 -14.25
CA ARG A 54 -4.55 3.05 -13.69
C ARG A 54 -5.07 3.29 -12.27
N GLY A 55 -6.19 2.65 -11.92
CA GLY A 55 -6.91 2.89 -10.68
C GLY A 55 -8.00 3.93 -10.91
N THR A 56 -8.35 4.64 -9.85
CA THR A 56 -9.30 5.75 -9.89
C THR A 56 -8.69 6.94 -9.15
N ALA A 57 -9.35 8.10 -9.15
CA ALA A 57 -8.84 9.27 -8.42
C ALA A 57 -8.62 9.01 -6.93
N ILE A 58 -9.33 8.03 -6.35
CA ILE A 58 -9.29 7.73 -4.90
C ILE A 58 -8.97 6.27 -4.56
N SER A 59 -8.74 5.40 -5.55
CA SER A 59 -8.40 3.99 -5.35
C SER A 59 -7.19 3.56 -6.16
N ALA A 60 -6.37 2.68 -5.61
CA ALA A 60 -5.20 2.13 -6.30
C ALA A 60 -5.61 1.17 -7.43
N PRO A 61 -4.77 1.04 -8.49
CA PRO A 61 -4.92 0.03 -9.53
C PRO A 61 -4.75 -1.39 -9.01
N ALA A 62 -5.02 -2.39 -9.87
CA ALA A 62 -4.96 -3.80 -9.51
C ALA A 62 -3.58 -4.24 -8.98
N LEU A 63 -2.48 -3.68 -9.50
CA LEU A 63 -1.13 -4.11 -9.09
C LEU A 63 -0.86 -3.87 -7.58
N PRO A 64 -0.98 -2.65 -7.02
CA PRO A 64 -0.88 -2.44 -5.57
C PRO A 64 -1.83 -3.33 -4.75
N VAL A 65 -3.05 -3.58 -5.22
CA VAL A 65 -4.02 -4.46 -4.55
C VAL A 65 -3.51 -5.89 -4.48
N VAL A 66 -3.01 -6.43 -5.59
CA VAL A 66 -2.41 -7.77 -5.65
C VAL A 66 -1.20 -7.86 -4.72
N LEU A 67 -0.33 -6.84 -4.71
CA LEU A 67 0.81 -6.79 -3.79
C LEU A 67 0.35 -6.83 -2.32
N MET A 68 -0.67 -6.04 -1.95
CA MET A 68 -1.23 -6.05 -0.60
C MET A 68 -1.83 -7.42 -0.22
N LEU A 69 -2.50 -8.11 -1.14
CA LEU A 69 -2.99 -9.47 -0.90
C LEU A 69 -1.83 -10.45 -0.64
N LEU A 70 -0.75 -10.36 -1.42
CA LEU A 70 0.44 -11.18 -1.20
C LEU A 70 1.10 -10.85 0.15
N VAL A 71 1.18 -9.57 0.53
CA VAL A 71 1.66 -9.16 1.87
C VAL A 71 0.83 -9.83 2.96
N LEU A 72 -0.51 -9.80 2.88
CA LEU A 72 -1.39 -10.43 3.87
C LEU A 72 -1.12 -11.92 4.06
N LEU A 73 -0.87 -12.64 2.97
CA LEU A 73 -0.65 -14.08 2.98
C LEU A 73 0.75 -14.44 3.50
N LEU A 74 1.75 -13.66 3.12
CA LEU A 74 3.15 -14.01 3.34
C LEU A 74 3.70 -13.48 4.65
N VAL A 75 3.28 -12.29 5.11
CA VAL A 75 3.88 -11.62 6.28
C VAL A 75 3.76 -12.43 7.58
N THR A 76 2.75 -13.30 7.70
CA THR A 76 2.56 -14.15 8.88
C THR A 76 3.37 -15.44 8.86
N ARG A 77 4.05 -15.76 7.76
CA ARG A 77 4.83 -16.98 7.66
C ARG A 77 6.11 -16.86 8.48
N ARG A 78 6.42 -17.91 9.25
CA ARG A 78 7.63 -18.02 10.09
C ARG A 78 8.79 -18.69 9.34
N ASP A 79 8.95 -18.34 8.08
CA ASP A 79 9.98 -18.85 7.19
C ASP A 79 10.50 -17.71 6.29
N ARG A 80 11.34 -18.05 5.30
CA ARG A 80 11.86 -17.09 4.32
C ARG A 80 10.78 -16.31 3.55
N TRP A 81 9.56 -16.84 3.47
CA TRP A 81 8.45 -16.15 2.80
C TRP A 81 7.89 -14.99 3.63
N GLY A 82 8.07 -15.02 4.97
CA GLY A 82 7.76 -13.87 5.82
C GLY A 82 8.57 -12.63 5.42
N TRP A 83 9.85 -12.82 5.09
CA TRP A 83 10.70 -11.76 4.56
C TRP A 83 10.27 -11.26 3.19
N LEU A 84 9.80 -12.16 2.32
CA LEU A 84 9.20 -11.75 1.05
C LEU A 84 7.97 -10.86 1.30
N GLY A 85 7.11 -11.21 2.26
CA GLY A 85 5.98 -10.37 2.67
C GLY A 85 6.39 -8.95 3.12
N ILE A 86 7.48 -8.83 3.89
CA ILE A 86 8.03 -7.52 4.29
C ILE A 86 8.56 -6.76 3.07
N GLY A 87 9.30 -7.42 2.19
CA GLY A 87 9.82 -6.81 0.96
C GLY A 87 8.70 -6.31 0.04
N LEU A 88 7.63 -7.09 -0.12
CA LEU A 88 6.45 -6.70 -0.88
C LEU A 88 5.71 -5.51 -0.23
N ALA A 89 5.71 -5.40 1.10
CA ALA A 89 5.13 -4.24 1.77
C ALA A 89 5.91 -2.94 1.45
N LEU A 90 7.24 -3.02 1.38
CA LEU A 90 8.09 -1.89 0.96
C LEU A 90 7.88 -1.56 -0.52
N LEU A 91 7.81 -2.57 -1.39
CA LEU A 91 7.50 -2.36 -2.80
C LEU A 91 6.13 -1.69 -2.98
N THR A 92 5.12 -2.16 -2.25
CA THR A 92 3.78 -1.57 -2.22
C THR A 92 3.83 -0.12 -1.76
N ALA A 93 4.62 0.20 -0.72
CA ALA A 93 4.78 1.57 -0.25
C ALA A 93 5.33 2.50 -1.33
N VAL A 94 6.29 2.02 -2.13
CA VAL A 94 6.83 2.79 -3.26
C VAL A 94 5.77 3.02 -4.32
N THR A 95 5.05 1.96 -4.74
CA THR A 95 4.05 2.09 -5.82
C THR A 95 2.90 3.02 -5.44
N VAL A 96 2.33 2.87 -4.24
CA VAL A 96 1.27 3.77 -3.77
C VAL A 96 1.79 5.17 -3.47
N GLY A 97 3.04 5.31 -3.02
CA GLY A 97 3.66 6.61 -2.79
C GLY A 97 3.84 7.41 -4.08
N VAL A 98 4.34 6.78 -5.14
CA VAL A 98 4.45 7.39 -6.48
C VAL A 98 3.08 7.78 -7.02
N GLY A 99 2.09 6.88 -6.92
CA GLY A 99 0.71 7.20 -7.30
C GLY A 99 0.14 8.38 -6.52
N GLY A 100 0.38 8.43 -5.21
CA GLY A 100 -0.07 9.52 -4.35
C GLY A 100 0.52 10.88 -4.73
N PHE A 101 1.83 10.95 -4.99
CA PHE A 101 2.46 12.16 -5.53
C PHE A 101 1.92 12.51 -6.93
N GLY A 102 1.70 11.49 -7.75
CA GLY A 102 1.16 11.60 -9.09
C GLY A 102 -0.20 12.30 -9.13
N GLU A 103 -1.14 11.83 -8.31
CA GLU A 103 -2.48 12.43 -8.19
C GLU A 103 -2.41 13.86 -7.65
N MET A 104 -1.54 14.15 -6.66
CA MET A 104 -1.35 15.51 -6.17
C MET A 104 -0.80 16.46 -7.25
N ALA A 105 0.02 15.96 -8.17
CA ALA A 105 0.58 16.73 -9.26
C ALA A 105 -0.39 16.88 -10.45
N ALA A 106 -1.38 16.00 -10.57
CA ALA A 106 -2.31 15.98 -11.70
C ALA A 106 -3.23 17.20 -11.74
N GLU A 107 -3.57 17.63 -12.96
CA GLU A 107 -4.52 18.73 -13.19
C GLU A 107 -5.96 18.29 -12.90
N PRO A 108 -6.81 19.16 -12.36
CA PRO A 108 -8.20 18.84 -12.12
C PRO A 108 -9.01 18.79 -13.43
N THR A 109 -10.13 18.09 -13.39
CA THR A 109 -11.08 17.96 -14.51
C THR A 109 -12.48 18.40 -14.07
N ALA A 110 -13.44 18.35 -15.01
CA ALA A 110 -14.85 18.59 -14.69
C ALA A 110 -15.39 17.60 -13.65
N ASP A 111 -14.92 16.34 -13.71
CA ASP A 111 -15.40 15.27 -12.84
C ASP A 111 -14.58 15.14 -11.55
N THR A 112 -13.29 15.53 -11.58
CA THR A 112 -12.37 15.35 -10.44
C THR A 112 -11.72 16.67 -10.02
N SER A 113 -12.13 17.19 -8.86
CA SER A 113 -11.58 18.43 -8.31
C SER A 113 -10.16 18.26 -7.74
N LYS A 114 -9.38 19.35 -7.73
CA LYS A 114 -8.02 19.35 -7.17
C LYS A 114 -7.98 18.98 -5.68
N ALA A 115 -9.04 19.30 -4.94
CA ALA A 115 -9.16 18.94 -3.53
C ALA A 115 -9.24 17.42 -3.34
N VAL A 116 -10.01 16.72 -4.19
CA VAL A 116 -10.11 15.24 -4.17
C VAL A 116 -8.76 14.61 -4.48
N LEU A 117 -8.10 15.07 -5.55
CA LEU A 117 -6.76 14.60 -5.94
C LEU A 117 -5.72 14.78 -4.82
N THR A 118 -5.74 15.95 -4.19
CA THR A 118 -4.81 16.28 -3.11
C THR A 118 -5.07 15.42 -1.87
N ALA A 119 -6.32 15.25 -1.48
CA ALA A 119 -6.70 14.43 -0.34
C ALA A 119 -6.36 12.95 -0.57
N ALA A 120 -6.65 12.43 -1.77
CA ALA A 120 -6.32 11.06 -2.16
C ALA A 120 -4.81 10.83 -2.14
N GLY A 121 -4.04 11.75 -2.71
CA GLY A 121 -2.59 11.65 -2.72
C GLY A 121 -1.98 11.67 -1.33
N ILE A 122 -2.44 12.57 -0.44
CA ILE A 122 -2.01 12.58 0.97
C ILE A 122 -2.35 11.25 1.65
N ALA A 123 -3.56 10.71 1.44
CA ALA A 123 -3.95 9.43 2.02
C ALA A 123 -3.00 8.29 1.57
N TRP A 124 -2.65 8.23 0.29
CA TRP A 124 -1.70 7.24 -0.22
C TRP A 124 -0.28 7.42 0.32
N LEU A 125 0.18 8.67 0.50
CA LEU A 125 1.47 8.96 1.14
C LEU A 125 1.50 8.53 2.60
N VAL A 126 0.39 8.73 3.34
CA VAL A 126 0.26 8.23 4.72
C VAL A 126 0.31 6.70 4.75
N VAL A 127 -0.40 6.03 3.83
CA VAL A 127 -0.33 4.56 3.70
C VAL A 127 1.10 4.10 3.43
N ALA A 128 1.81 4.74 2.48
CA ALA A 128 3.20 4.43 2.18
C ALA A 128 4.10 4.57 3.41
N ALA A 129 3.99 5.69 4.13
CA ALA A 129 4.78 5.96 5.33
C ALA A 129 4.55 4.92 6.43
N VAL A 130 3.29 4.53 6.68
CA VAL A 130 2.96 3.51 7.69
C VAL A 130 3.46 2.12 7.27
N LEU A 131 3.35 1.74 5.99
CA LEU A 131 3.92 0.49 5.48
C LEU A 131 5.43 0.44 5.70
N ILE A 132 6.16 1.52 5.37
CA ILE A 132 7.61 1.63 5.59
C ILE A 132 7.95 1.51 7.07
N ALA A 133 7.24 2.22 7.95
CA ALA A 133 7.49 2.20 9.38
C ALA A 133 7.30 0.79 9.97
N LEU A 134 6.20 0.11 9.62
CA LEU A 134 5.90 -1.22 10.11
C LEU A 134 6.86 -2.29 9.55
N ALA A 135 7.18 -2.23 8.25
CA ALA A 135 8.14 -3.12 7.62
C ALA A 135 9.56 -2.96 8.20
N THR A 136 10.00 -1.71 8.42
CA THR A 136 11.28 -1.40 9.06
C THR A 136 11.31 -1.92 10.49
N THR A 137 10.24 -1.71 11.26
CA THR A 137 10.15 -2.21 12.64
C THR A 137 10.24 -3.74 12.70
N ALA A 138 9.56 -4.44 11.78
CA ALA A 138 9.65 -5.90 11.67
C ALA A 138 11.07 -6.38 11.37
N THR A 139 11.84 -5.60 10.60
CA THR A 139 13.22 -5.90 10.22
C THR A 139 14.24 -5.60 11.33
N VAL A 140 14.09 -4.47 12.03
CA VAL A 140 15.03 -4.05 13.09
C VAL A 140 14.88 -4.92 14.33
N ARG A 141 13.65 -5.24 14.75
CA ARG A 141 13.41 -6.07 15.95
C ARG A 141 13.95 -7.49 15.80
N SER A 142 13.86 -8.07 14.59
CA SER A 142 14.47 -9.38 14.33
C SER A 142 16.00 -9.36 14.39
N ARG A 143 16.64 -8.19 14.21
CA ARG A 143 18.10 -8.06 14.38
C ARG A 143 18.48 -8.08 15.86
N ASN A 144 17.79 -7.31 16.70
CA ASN A 144 18.16 -7.17 18.11
C ASN A 144 17.98 -8.46 18.92
N VAL A 145 16.97 -9.29 18.61
CA VAL A 145 16.77 -10.59 19.29
C VAL A 145 17.94 -11.55 19.05
N GLY A 146 18.57 -11.49 17.88
CA GLY A 146 19.69 -12.38 17.55
C GLY A 146 21.04 -12.01 18.17
N GLU A 147 21.19 -10.82 18.76
CA GLU A 147 22.42 -10.40 19.47
C GLU A 147 22.41 -10.77 20.95
N VAL A 148 21.22 -10.91 21.56
CA VAL A 148 21.08 -11.26 22.99
C VAL A 148 21.41 -12.73 23.25
N ASP A 149 21.18 -13.61 22.27
CA ASP A 149 21.33 -15.06 22.41
C ASP A 149 22.73 -15.61 22.02
N SER A 150 23.71 -14.75 21.69
CA SER A 150 25.09 -15.22 21.47
C SER A 150 25.89 -15.17 22.77
N PRO A 151 26.15 -16.31 23.46
CA PRO A 151 27.11 -16.33 24.56
C PRO A 151 28.48 -15.96 24.00
N ARG A 152 29.12 -14.96 24.64
CA ARG A 152 30.52 -14.61 24.41
C ARG A 152 31.45 -15.66 24.99
#